data_AF-A0A416UU70-F1
#
_entry.id   AF-A0A416UU70-F1
#
_cell.length_a   1.000
_cell.length_b   1.000
_cell.length_c   1.000
_cell.angle_alpha   90.00
_cell.angle_beta   90.00
_cell.angle_gamma   90.00
#
_symmetry.space_group_name_H-M   'P 1'
#
loop_
_entity.id
_entity.type
_entity.pdbx_description
1 polymer ?
#
loop_
_entity_poly.entity_id
_entity_poly.type
_entity_poly.pdbx_seq_one_letter_code
_entity_poly.pdbx_strand_id
1 'polypeptide(L)'
;MVNENGKDDKVEFLKVVYFDEDAAQDYIDITNGGRLDWTTEENKEKIAKIIAEIDAKAKGGFNLFNVIKAALSGEIKTDAQGSLSNIVGSTLKNTLLTDYISTARSDPDVKKFGVDGVYAPPNSIALYRMYSSYLNVVPKDQIPIDMEKLNDAVLGERGYYAMLLLDEKEPKNVLRFNIVGFKNQYHLADLAKMDLVYYGVKVGTCTKEQLSIENEFTVTTSAMQDDISVDEIINGPSPEQSSSNELDVYDIVLAGVIREKG
;
A
#
# COMPACT_ATOMS: atom_id res chain seq x y z
N MET A 1 -17.66 -30.26 -23.47
CA MET A 1 -18.49 -29.09 -23.82
C MET A 1 -17.77 -27.88 -23.30
N VAL A 2 -17.41 -26.99 -24.23
CA VAL A 2 -16.62 -25.77 -24.00
C VAL A 2 -17.56 -24.61 -23.72
N ASN A 3 -17.07 -23.68 -22.89
CA ASN A 3 -17.49 -22.31 -22.60
C ASN A 3 -18.15 -22.10 -21.24
N GLU A 4 -17.46 -21.35 -20.38
CA GLU A 4 -17.88 -19.97 -20.16
C GLU A 4 -16.65 -19.06 -20.05
N ASN A 5 -16.66 -18.01 -20.87
CA ASN A 5 -15.62 -17.01 -21.00
C ASN A 5 -15.43 -16.29 -19.66
N GLY A 6 -14.26 -16.43 -19.03
CA GLY A 6 -13.78 -15.46 -18.06
C GLY A 6 -13.54 -14.14 -18.78
N LYS A 7 -14.59 -13.32 -18.91
CA LYS A 7 -14.45 -11.92 -19.30
C LYS A 7 -13.52 -11.29 -18.27
N ASP A 8 -12.35 -10.84 -18.75
CA ASP A 8 -11.44 -9.97 -18.02
C ASP A 8 -12.25 -8.78 -17.49
N ASP A 9 -12.61 -8.85 -16.20
CA ASP A 9 -13.53 -7.92 -15.60
C ASP A 9 -12.77 -6.65 -15.28
N LYS A 10 -12.80 -5.72 -16.24
CA LYS A 10 -12.15 -4.42 -16.15
C LYS A 10 -12.62 -3.73 -14.88
N VAL A 11 -11.77 -3.73 -13.86
CA VAL A 11 -11.98 -2.97 -12.63
C VAL A 11 -11.87 -1.50 -13.00
N GLU A 12 -13.00 -0.81 -13.02
CA GLU A 12 -13.07 0.63 -13.26
C GLU A 12 -13.16 1.35 -11.92
N PHE A 13 -12.03 1.88 -11.45
CA PHE A 13 -12.02 2.77 -10.30
C PHE A 13 -12.74 4.08 -10.65
N LEU A 14 -13.77 4.42 -9.86
CA LEU A 14 -14.46 5.70 -9.91
C LEU A 14 -13.73 6.77 -9.11
N LYS A 15 -13.10 6.35 -8.01
CA LYS A 15 -12.40 7.26 -7.10
C LYS A 15 -11.23 6.55 -6.41
N VAL A 16 -10.05 7.14 -6.52
CA VAL A 16 -8.89 6.72 -5.74
C VAL A 16 -8.91 7.42 -4.39
N VAL A 17 -8.89 6.62 -3.32
CA VAL A 17 -8.86 7.09 -1.93
C VAL A 17 -7.43 7.06 -1.41
N TYR A 18 -6.67 6.05 -1.82
CA TYR A 18 -5.32 5.80 -1.36
C TYR A 18 -4.46 5.29 -2.53
N PHE A 19 -3.26 5.84 -2.70
CA PHE A 19 -2.25 5.33 -3.64
C PHE A 19 -0.85 5.67 -3.12
N ASP A 20 -0.11 4.64 -2.68
CA ASP A 20 1.31 4.73 -2.33
C ASP A 20 2.13 4.79 -3.62
N GLU A 21 2.44 6.02 -4.04
CA GLU A 21 3.17 6.28 -5.30
C GLU A 21 4.57 5.69 -5.28
N ASP A 22 5.26 5.68 -4.13
CA ASP A 22 6.63 5.19 -4.03
C ASP A 22 6.65 3.65 -4.15
N ALA A 23 5.76 2.96 -3.41
CA ALA A 23 5.63 1.51 -3.52
C ALA A 23 5.18 1.07 -4.93
N ALA A 24 4.28 1.83 -5.55
CA ALA A 24 3.87 1.58 -6.93
C ALA A 24 5.03 1.78 -7.90
N GLN A 25 5.82 2.86 -7.76
CA GLN A 25 6.98 3.11 -8.61
C GLN A 25 8.02 2.00 -8.46
N ASP A 26 8.34 1.58 -7.23
CA ASP A 26 9.28 0.48 -6.97
C ASP A 26 8.80 -0.82 -7.64
N TYR A 27 7.51 -1.14 -7.55
CA TYR A 27 6.93 -2.31 -8.23
C TYR A 27 7.12 -2.24 -9.76
N ILE A 28 6.84 -1.08 -10.36
CA ILE A 28 7.03 -0.87 -11.80
C ILE A 28 8.52 -0.97 -12.16
N ASP A 29 9.40 -0.35 -11.40
CA ASP A 29 10.85 -0.39 -11.64
C ASP A 29 11.38 -1.83 -11.56
N ILE A 30 10.99 -2.60 -10.53
CA ILE A 30 11.40 -4.00 -10.35
C ILE A 30 10.90 -4.88 -11.49
N THR A 31 9.62 -4.76 -11.86
CA THR A 31 9.04 -5.56 -12.95
C THR A 31 9.69 -5.27 -14.31
N ASN A 32 10.28 -4.08 -14.47
CA ASN A 32 11.03 -3.68 -15.66
C ASN A 32 12.54 -3.93 -15.60
N GLY A 33 13.07 -4.37 -14.46
CA GLY A 33 14.50 -4.64 -14.28
C GLY A 33 15.35 -3.42 -13.92
N GLY A 34 14.75 -2.33 -13.43
CA GLY A 34 15.46 -1.19 -12.86
C GLY A 34 14.74 0.15 -13.00
N ARG A 35 15.11 1.10 -12.13
CA ARG A 35 14.59 2.47 -12.13
C ARG A 35 15.22 3.31 -13.23
N LEU A 36 14.38 4.07 -13.93
CA LEU A 36 14.82 5.07 -14.90
C LEU A 36 15.03 6.43 -14.23
N ASP A 37 16.27 6.76 -13.90
CA ASP A 37 16.62 8.12 -13.47
C ASP A 37 16.73 9.03 -14.70
N TRP A 38 15.80 9.94 -14.92
CA TRP A 38 15.74 10.82 -16.10
C TRP A 38 16.28 12.23 -15.87
N THR A 39 16.89 12.48 -14.71
CA THR A 39 17.28 13.83 -14.28
C THR A 39 18.53 14.39 -14.96
N THR A 40 19.31 13.55 -15.65
CA THR A 40 20.56 13.95 -16.32
C THR A 40 20.56 13.60 -17.82
N GLU A 41 21.26 14.40 -18.64
CA GLU A 41 21.39 14.15 -20.09
C GLU A 41 22.03 12.78 -20.39
N GLU A 42 23.03 12.35 -19.62
CA GLU A 42 23.65 11.03 -19.76
C GLU A 42 22.64 9.89 -19.54
N ASN A 43 21.70 10.09 -18.63
CA ASN A 43 20.67 9.10 -18.39
C ASN A 43 19.60 9.08 -19.48
N LYS A 44 19.37 10.17 -20.24
CA LYS A 44 18.40 10.17 -21.35
C LYS A 44 18.78 9.16 -22.45
N GLU A 45 20.06 9.04 -22.77
CA GLU A 45 20.54 8.04 -23.74
C GLU A 45 20.43 6.61 -23.19
N LYS A 46 20.71 6.41 -21.89
CA LYS A 46 20.51 5.11 -21.21
C LYS A 46 19.03 4.72 -21.18
N ILE A 47 18.14 5.66 -20.93
CA ILE A 47 16.68 5.49 -20.96
C ILE A 47 16.22 5.05 -22.34
N ALA A 48 16.71 5.70 -23.41
CA ALA A 48 16.34 5.32 -24.78
C ALA A 48 16.71 3.87 -25.11
N LYS A 49 17.85 3.37 -24.61
CA LYS A 49 18.26 1.97 -24.74
C LYS A 49 17.36 1.02 -23.94
N ILE A 50 17.05 1.36 -22.69
CA ILE A 50 16.18 0.51 -21.84
C ILE A 50 14.77 0.42 -22.44
N ILE A 51 14.21 1.52 -22.94
CA ILE A 51 12.90 1.52 -23.63
C ILE A 51 12.94 0.63 -24.87
N ALA A 52 14.01 0.70 -25.68
CA ALA A 52 14.16 -0.15 -26.85
C ALA A 52 14.26 -1.65 -26.49
N GLU A 53 14.93 -1.99 -25.38
CA GLU A 53 14.99 -3.37 -24.88
C GLU A 53 13.63 -3.87 -24.35
N ILE A 54 12.84 -3.01 -23.72
CA ILE A 54 11.49 -3.33 -23.25
C ILE A 54 10.56 -3.58 -24.45
N ASP A 55 10.55 -2.67 -25.42
CA ASP A 55 9.75 -2.81 -26.66
C ASP A 55 10.11 -4.10 -27.42
N ALA A 56 11.40 -4.45 -27.48
CA ALA A 56 11.89 -5.66 -28.15
C ALA A 56 11.48 -6.97 -27.44
N LYS A 57 11.24 -6.94 -26.13
CA LYS A 57 10.84 -8.13 -25.35
C LYS A 57 9.36 -8.48 -25.46
N ALA A 58 8.55 -7.69 -26.18
CA ALA A 58 7.10 -7.88 -26.36
C ALA A 58 6.29 -8.02 -25.06
N LYS A 59 6.89 -7.73 -23.90
CA LYS A 59 6.19 -7.51 -22.64
C LYS A 59 5.63 -6.10 -22.75
N GLY A 60 4.31 -5.97 -22.93
CA GLY A 60 3.63 -4.69 -23.12
C GLY A 60 4.20 -3.61 -22.21
N GLY A 61 4.93 -2.66 -22.80
CA GLY A 61 5.64 -1.62 -22.07
C GLY A 61 4.67 -0.74 -21.32
N PHE A 62 5.06 -0.34 -20.11
CA PHE A 62 4.30 0.61 -19.30
C PHE A 62 4.12 1.93 -20.02
N ASN A 63 2.92 2.50 -19.98
CA ASN A 63 2.60 3.77 -20.63
C ASN A 63 3.48 4.91 -20.08
N LEU A 64 3.96 4.79 -18.85
CA LEU A 64 4.86 5.73 -18.19
C LEU A 64 6.14 5.94 -19.02
N PHE A 65 6.66 4.89 -19.65
CA PHE A 65 7.84 5.01 -20.52
C PHE A 65 7.55 5.79 -21.80
N ASN A 66 6.35 5.65 -22.36
CA ASN A 66 5.93 6.44 -23.51
C ASN A 66 5.81 7.93 -23.15
N VAL A 67 5.28 8.23 -21.96
CA VAL A 67 5.21 9.61 -21.44
C VAL A 67 6.61 10.19 -21.22
N ILE A 68 7.53 9.41 -20.62
CA ILE A 68 8.92 9.82 -20.45
C ILE A 68 9.57 10.08 -21.83
N LYS A 69 9.42 9.17 -22.79
CA LYS A 69 9.96 9.33 -24.15
C LYS A 69 9.44 10.59 -24.86
N ALA A 70 8.14 10.88 -24.74
CA ALA A 70 7.53 12.09 -25.28
C ALA A 70 8.08 13.36 -24.62
N ALA A 71 8.31 13.32 -23.29
CA ALA A 71 8.92 14.44 -22.57
C ALA A 71 10.39 14.66 -22.98
N LEU A 72 11.17 13.59 -23.19
CA LEU A 72 12.57 13.67 -23.60
C LEU A 72 12.76 14.13 -25.06
N SER A 73 11.85 13.75 -25.96
CA SER A 73 11.89 14.13 -27.38
C SER A 73 11.43 15.56 -27.66
N GLY A 74 10.90 16.27 -26.65
CA GLY A 74 10.40 17.64 -26.81
C GLY A 74 9.07 17.73 -27.55
N GLU A 75 8.35 16.62 -27.73
CA GLU A 75 7.04 16.58 -28.41
C GLU A 75 5.90 17.22 -27.59
N ILE A 76 6.13 17.47 -26.29
CA ILE A 76 5.22 18.25 -25.45
C ILE A 76 5.38 19.74 -25.82
N LYS A 77 4.46 20.23 -26.67
CA LYS A 77 4.49 21.60 -27.21
C LYS A 77 4.61 22.66 -26.11
N THR A 78 5.68 23.44 -26.21
CA THR A 78 6.11 24.50 -25.32
C THR A 78 5.37 25.81 -25.60
N ASP A 79 4.23 26.03 -24.95
CA ASP A 79 3.66 27.35 -24.77
C ASP A 79 3.28 27.52 -23.28
N ALA A 80 3.90 28.48 -22.58
CA ALA A 80 3.74 28.85 -21.16
C ALA A 80 4.66 28.15 -20.11
N GLN A 81 5.84 28.75 -19.93
CA GLN A 81 6.96 28.32 -19.07
C GLN A 81 6.70 28.23 -17.54
N GLY A 82 5.49 28.57 -17.05
CA GLY A 82 5.15 28.54 -15.62
C GLY A 82 4.27 27.37 -15.15
N SER A 83 3.63 26.63 -16.07
CA SER A 83 2.68 25.54 -15.75
C SER A 83 3.18 24.14 -16.13
N LEU A 84 4.37 24.03 -16.74
CA LEU A 84 4.87 22.79 -17.34
C LEU A 84 5.30 21.71 -16.33
N SER A 85 5.97 22.07 -15.23
CA SER A 85 6.42 21.09 -14.22
C SER A 85 5.25 20.35 -13.57
N ASN A 86 4.15 21.06 -13.32
CA ASN A 86 2.94 20.50 -12.72
C ASN A 86 2.16 19.62 -13.70
N ILE A 87 2.10 20.00 -14.98
CA ILE A 87 1.43 19.19 -16.03
C ILE A 87 2.20 17.90 -16.30
N VAL A 88 3.53 17.96 -16.39
CA VAL A 88 4.37 16.75 -16.56
C VAL A 88 4.28 15.87 -15.32
N GLY A 89 4.41 16.45 -14.12
CA GLY A 89 4.30 15.71 -12.86
C GLY A 89 2.96 15.00 -12.68
N SER A 90 1.85 15.68 -12.96
CA SER A 90 0.50 15.08 -12.89
C SER A 90 0.28 14.00 -13.95
N THR A 91 0.76 14.19 -15.17
CA THR A 91 0.69 13.18 -16.24
C THR A 91 1.46 11.93 -15.85
N LEU A 92 2.67 12.07 -15.30
CA LEU A 92 3.48 10.95 -14.81
C LEU A 92 2.77 10.20 -13.67
N LYS A 93 2.26 10.92 -12.65
CA LYS A 93 1.52 10.30 -11.54
C LYS A 93 0.28 9.53 -12.00
N ASN A 94 -0.50 10.12 -12.91
CA ASN A 94 -1.68 9.45 -13.46
C ASN A 94 -1.30 8.22 -14.29
N THR A 95 -0.22 8.31 -15.06
CA THR A 95 0.25 7.20 -15.89
C THR A 95 0.79 6.06 -15.02
N LEU A 96 1.56 6.38 -13.97
CA LEU A 96 2.02 5.43 -12.96
C LEU A 96 0.84 4.69 -12.31
N LEU A 97 -0.21 5.42 -11.92
CA LEU A 97 -1.42 4.83 -11.37
C LEU A 97 -2.09 3.88 -12.36
N THR A 98 -2.29 4.28 -13.62
CA THR A 98 -2.94 3.43 -14.62
C THR A 98 -2.13 2.19 -14.96
N ASP A 99 -0.80 2.34 -14.99
CA ASP A 99 0.15 1.27 -15.23
C ASP A 99 0.14 0.26 -14.07
N TYR A 100 0.21 0.74 -12.83
CA TYR A 100 0.08 -0.11 -11.64
C TYR A 100 -1.25 -0.87 -11.61
N ILE A 101 -2.37 -0.20 -11.87
CA ILE A 101 -3.69 -0.85 -11.95
C ILE A 101 -3.67 -1.98 -13.00
N SER A 102 -3.07 -1.75 -14.16
CA SER A 102 -3.04 -2.74 -15.23
C SER A 102 -2.24 -3.98 -14.86
N THR A 103 -1.08 -3.82 -14.22
CA THR A 103 -0.19 -4.93 -13.90
C THR A 103 -0.56 -5.64 -12.63
N ALA A 104 -0.86 -4.91 -11.55
CA ALA A 104 -1.30 -5.47 -10.28
C ALA A 104 -2.54 -6.37 -10.43
N ARG A 105 -3.42 -6.06 -11.38
CA ARG A 105 -4.62 -6.88 -11.66
C ARG A 105 -4.32 -8.27 -12.22
N SER A 106 -3.20 -8.43 -12.90
CA SER A 106 -2.81 -9.68 -13.54
C SER A 106 -1.72 -10.42 -12.76
N ASP A 107 -1.20 -9.81 -11.69
CA ASP A 107 -0.13 -10.33 -10.86
C ASP A 107 -0.70 -11.13 -9.68
N PRO A 108 -0.45 -12.45 -9.58
CA PRO A 108 -0.95 -13.27 -8.48
C PRO A 108 -0.35 -12.91 -7.12
N ASP A 109 0.82 -12.25 -7.09
CA ASP A 109 1.50 -11.85 -5.86
C ASP A 109 0.96 -10.52 -5.30
N VAL A 110 0.15 -9.80 -6.09
CA VAL A 110 -0.61 -8.64 -5.62
C VAL A 110 -2.02 -9.09 -5.25
N LYS A 111 -2.31 -9.15 -3.95
CA LYS A 111 -3.61 -9.58 -3.45
C LYS A 111 -4.63 -8.45 -3.63
N LYS A 112 -5.71 -8.79 -4.34
CA LYS A 112 -6.92 -7.97 -4.41
C LYS A 112 -7.89 -8.39 -3.31
N PHE A 113 -8.21 -7.47 -2.42
CA PHE A 113 -9.30 -7.61 -1.46
C PHE A 113 -10.60 -7.10 -2.09
N GLY A 114 -11.72 -7.72 -1.72
CA GLY A 114 -13.05 -7.35 -2.20
C GLY A 114 -13.46 -5.94 -1.77
N VAL A 115 -14.69 -5.57 -2.10
CA VAL A 115 -15.30 -4.33 -1.59
C VAL A 115 -15.60 -4.57 -0.10
N ASP A 116 -14.82 -3.92 0.77
CA ASP A 116 -14.86 -4.07 2.23
C ASP A 116 -14.52 -2.71 2.88
N GLY A 117 -14.88 -2.54 4.14
CA GLY A 117 -14.37 -1.50 5.01
C GLY A 117 -13.16 -1.96 5.83
N VAL A 118 -12.55 -1.04 6.57
CA VAL A 118 -11.48 -1.39 7.51
C VAL A 118 -11.66 -0.70 8.86
N TYR A 119 -11.19 -1.30 9.94
CA TYR A 119 -11.22 -0.68 11.26
C TYR A 119 -9.87 -0.74 11.96
N ALA A 120 -9.58 0.26 12.79
CA ALA A 120 -8.38 0.25 13.62
C ALA A 120 -8.59 -0.71 14.80
N PRO A 121 -7.63 -1.62 15.10
CA PRO A 121 -7.71 -2.46 16.28
C PRO A 121 -7.88 -1.61 17.56
N PRO A 122 -8.64 -2.07 18.56
CA PRO A 122 -8.70 -1.41 19.85
C PRO A 122 -7.29 -1.22 20.43
N ASN A 123 -7.05 -0.09 21.08
CA ASN A 123 -5.79 0.20 21.74
C ASN A 123 -4.55 0.06 20.82
N SER A 124 -4.68 0.50 19.56
CA SER A 124 -3.60 0.48 18.56
C SER A 124 -3.11 1.88 18.21
N ILE A 125 -1.91 1.94 17.63
CA ILE A 125 -1.34 3.20 17.12
C ILE A 125 -2.20 3.77 15.98
N ALA A 126 -2.84 2.93 15.16
CA ALA A 126 -3.78 3.38 14.14
C ALA A 126 -4.99 4.09 14.76
N LEU A 127 -5.55 3.53 15.83
CA LEU A 127 -6.66 4.16 16.56
C LEU A 127 -6.21 5.49 17.18
N TYR A 128 -5.03 5.52 17.80
CA TYR A 128 -4.45 6.75 18.34
C TYR A 128 -4.29 7.82 17.24
N ARG A 129 -3.74 7.45 16.08
CA ARG A 129 -3.56 8.35 14.92
C ARG A 129 -4.87 8.96 14.43
N MET A 130 -5.97 8.21 14.46
CA MET A 130 -7.28 8.68 14.03
C MET A 130 -7.82 9.82 14.90
N TYR A 131 -7.46 9.87 16.19
CA TYR A 131 -8.05 10.81 17.15
C TYR A 131 -7.05 11.78 17.79
N SER A 132 -5.75 11.60 17.58
CA SER A 132 -4.69 12.33 18.29
C SER A 132 -4.74 13.85 18.10
N SER A 133 -5.20 14.33 16.94
CA SER A 133 -5.37 15.76 16.68
C SER A 133 -6.42 16.42 17.58
N TYR A 134 -7.46 15.68 18.01
CA TYR A 134 -8.48 16.18 18.93
C TYR A 134 -7.95 16.27 20.37
N LEU A 135 -6.94 15.49 20.73
CA LEU A 135 -6.34 15.53 22.06
C LEU A 135 -5.57 16.84 22.34
N ASN A 136 -5.16 17.55 21.28
CA ASN A 136 -4.50 18.85 21.40
C ASN A 136 -5.41 19.95 21.99
N VAL A 137 -6.72 19.73 22.02
CA VAL A 137 -7.70 20.67 22.60
C VAL A 137 -7.76 20.55 24.13
N VAL A 138 -7.27 19.44 24.71
CA VAL A 138 -7.30 19.24 26.16
C VAL A 138 -6.32 20.19 26.84
N PRO A 139 -6.77 21.01 27.82
CA PRO A 139 -5.91 21.95 28.50
C PRO A 139 -4.70 21.29 29.20
N LYS A 140 -3.51 21.89 29.06
CA LYS A 140 -2.24 21.34 29.62
C LYS A 140 -2.23 21.24 31.16
N ASP A 141 -3.08 21.99 31.84
CA ASP A 141 -3.29 21.90 33.29
C ASP A 141 -4.07 20.64 33.71
N GLN A 142 -4.85 20.05 32.79
CA GLN A 142 -5.57 18.78 33.03
C GLN A 142 -4.72 17.58 32.65
N ILE A 143 -3.86 17.72 31.63
CA ILE A 143 -2.89 16.71 31.22
C ILE A 143 -1.51 17.39 31.15
N PRO A 144 -0.63 17.20 32.15
CA PRO A 144 0.71 17.81 32.18
C PRO A 144 1.69 17.11 31.22
N ILE A 145 1.20 16.67 30.06
CA ILE A 145 1.95 16.06 28.96
C ILE A 145 1.70 16.93 27.74
N ASP A 146 2.78 17.25 27.02
CA ASP A 146 2.67 17.99 25.76
C ASP A 146 2.20 17.04 24.65
N MET A 147 0.88 17.01 24.42
CA MET A 147 0.25 16.11 23.45
C MET A 147 0.72 16.36 22.02
N GLU A 148 1.10 17.61 21.68
CA GLU A 148 1.62 17.96 20.37
C GLU A 148 3.00 17.29 20.17
N LYS A 149 3.90 17.42 21.14
CA LYS A 149 5.20 16.74 21.08
C LYS A 149 5.09 15.22 21.15
N LEU A 150 4.14 14.70 21.93
CA LEU A 150 3.89 13.25 21.99
C LEU A 150 3.41 12.74 20.63
N ASN A 151 2.50 13.48 19.97
CA ASN A 151 2.06 13.17 18.62
C ASN A 151 3.20 13.18 17.62
N ASP A 152 4.07 14.20 17.66
CA ASP A 152 5.23 14.26 16.78
C ASP A 152 6.18 13.08 17.03
N ALA A 153 6.46 12.75 18.29
CA ALA A 153 7.36 11.65 18.66
C ALA A 153 6.82 10.25 18.30
N VAL A 154 5.51 10.03 18.44
CA VAL A 154 4.89 8.70 18.23
C VAL A 154 4.43 8.51 16.77
N LEU A 155 3.96 9.59 16.13
CA LEU A 155 3.30 9.52 14.82
C LEU A 155 4.08 10.22 13.70
N GLY A 156 4.95 11.19 14.03
CA GLY A 156 5.66 12.01 13.05
C GLY A 156 6.67 11.22 12.22
N GLU A 157 7.27 10.18 12.79
CA GLU A 157 8.26 9.32 12.10
C GLU A 157 7.66 8.02 11.56
N ARG A 158 6.39 7.73 11.88
CA ARG A 158 5.77 6.45 11.52
C ARG A 158 5.13 6.53 10.13
N GLY A 159 5.60 5.68 9.22
CA GLY A 159 5.03 5.55 7.87
C GLY A 159 3.69 4.82 7.86
N TYR A 160 3.66 3.58 8.37
CA TYR A 160 2.54 2.66 8.19
C TYR A 160 1.65 2.50 9.43
N TYR A 161 0.35 2.38 9.17
CA TYR A 161 -0.69 2.17 10.18
C TYR A 161 -1.53 0.94 9.84
N ALA A 162 -1.62 -0.01 10.77
CA ALA A 162 -2.31 -1.28 10.60
C ALA A 162 -3.82 -1.15 10.88
N MET A 163 -4.62 -1.66 9.94
CA MET A 163 -6.07 -1.77 10.02
C MET A 163 -6.49 -3.21 9.76
N LEU A 164 -7.65 -3.62 10.26
CA LEU A 164 -8.25 -4.94 10.01
C LEU A 164 -9.43 -4.78 9.06
N LEU A 165 -9.69 -5.81 8.25
CA LEU A 165 -10.87 -5.90 7.39
C LEU A 165 -12.15 -5.99 8.22
N LEU A 166 -13.21 -5.30 7.81
CA LEU A 166 -14.47 -5.26 8.55
C LEU A 166 -15.28 -6.56 8.37
N ASP A 167 -15.20 -7.18 7.19
CA ASP A 167 -15.96 -8.38 6.83
C ASP A 167 -15.49 -9.66 7.54
N GLU A 168 -14.31 -9.62 8.15
CA GLU A 168 -13.70 -10.77 8.79
C GLU A 168 -14.26 -11.01 10.19
N LYS A 169 -15.10 -12.05 10.34
CA LYS A 169 -15.60 -12.48 11.66
C LYS A 169 -14.47 -12.76 12.64
N GLU A 170 -13.42 -13.42 12.17
CA GLU A 170 -12.15 -13.58 12.87
C GLU A 170 -11.08 -12.95 11.98
N PRO A 171 -10.30 -11.98 12.48
CA PRO A 171 -9.27 -11.33 11.69
C PRO A 171 -8.29 -12.34 11.14
N LYS A 172 -7.94 -12.20 9.86
CA LYS A 172 -6.89 -12.98 9.18
C LYS A 172 -5.95 -12.09 8.38
N ASN A 173 -6.40 -10.89 8.01
CA ASN A 173 -5.62 -9.97 7.20
C ASN A 173 -5.47 -8.62 7.90
N VAL A 174 -4.23 -8.14 7.95
CA VAL A 174 -3.87 -6.80 8.40
C VAL A 174 -3.48 -5.98 7.17
N LEU A 175 -4.16 -4.86 6.98
CA LEU A 175 -3.91 -3.92 5.90
C LEU A 175 -3.16 -2.73 6.48
N ARG A 176 -1.91 -2.55 6.07
CA ARG A 176 -1.08 -1.42 6.48
C ARG A 176 -1.14 -0.33 5.41
N PHE A 177 -1.37 0.89 5.86
CA PHE A 177 -1.45 2.08 5.01
C PHE A 177 -0.34 3.04 5.37
N ASN A 178 0.51 3.36 4.39
CA ASN A 178 1.46 4.46 4.48
C ASN A 178 0.74 5.81 4.47
N ILE A 179 0.91 6.64 5.50
CA ILE A 179 0.12 7.86 5.68
C ILE A 179 0.28 8.88 4.53
N VAL A 180 1.38 8.84 3.78
CA VAL A 180 1.59 9.73 2.62
C VAL A 180 0.80 9.31 1.37
N GLY A 181 0.26 8.09 1.36
CA GLY A 181 -0.49 7.54 0.23
C GLY A 181 -1.93 8.06 0.10
N PHE A 182 -2.49 8.70 1.14
CA PHE A 182 -3.86 9.19 1.10
C PHE A 182 -4.06 10.31 0.07
N LYS A 183 -5.11 10.19 -0.74
CA LYS A 183 -5.48 11.17 -1.77
C LYS A 183 -6.66 12.01 -1.33
N ASN A 184 -6.88 13.15 -2.00
CA ASN A 184 -8.09 13.95 -1.85
C ASN A 184 -8.44 14.33 -0.39
N GLN A 185 -7.42 14.53 0.45
CA GLN A 185 -7.56 14.85 1.88
C GLN A 185 -8.32 13.80 2.71
N TYR A 186 -8.30 12.54 2.28
CA TYR A 186 -8.75 11.43 3.12
C TYR A 186 -7.73 11.10 4.21
N HIS A 187 -8.22 10.51 5.28
CA HIS A 187 -7.43 10.06 6.43
C HIS A 187 -7.87 8.65 6.83
N LEU A 188 -7.09 8.01 7.71
CA LEU A 188 -7.40 6.66 8.25
C LEU A 188 -8.83 6.55 8.79
N ALA A 189 -9.32 7.60 9.46
CA ALA A 189 -10.66 7.61 10.04
C ALA A 189 -11.80 7.60 9.00
N ASP A 190 -11.52 8.03 7.77
CA ASP A 190 -12.48 8.01 6.68
C ASP A 190 -12.65 6.60 6.11
N LEU A 191 -11.58 5.79 6.10
CA LEU A 191 -11.62 4.41 5.56
C LEU A 191 -12.62 3.52 6.29
N ALA A 192 -12.84 3.76 7.59
CA ALA A 192 -13.79 3.01 8.40
C ALA A 192 -15.27 3.22 8.04
N LYS A 193 -15.55 4.10 7.07
CA LYS A 193 -16.89 4.45 6.61
C LYS A 193 -17.02 4.30 5.09
N MET A 194 -16.10 3.57 4.45
CA MET A 194 -16.05 3.41 3.00
C MET A 194 -16.02 1.94 2.63
N ASP A 195 -16.65 1.64 1.51
CA ASP A 195 -16.57 0.35 0.84
C ASP A 195 -15.54 0.46 -0.30
N LEU A 196 -14.38 -0.15 -0.12
CA LEU A 196 -13.24 0.03 -1.02
C LEU A 196 -12.71 -1.33 -1.50
N VAL A 197 -12.15 -1.33 -2.71
CA VAL A 197 -11.27 -2.41 -3.17
C VAL A 197 -9.84 -2.03 -2.80
N TYR A 198 -9.09 -3.01 -2.30
CA TYR A 198 -7.68 -2.84 -1.92
C TYR A 198 -6.78 -3.75 -2.76
N TYR A 199 -5.64 -3.23 -3.18
CA TYR A 199 -4.54 -4.00 -3.76
C TYR A 199 -3.34 -3.87 -2.83
N GLY A 200 -2.85 -5.01 -2.35
CA GLY A 200 -1.74 -5.05 -1.40
C GLY A 200 -0.79 -6.21 -1.66
N VAL A 201 0.45 -6.04 -1.23
CA VAL A 201 1.50 -7.06 -1.31
C VAL A 201 1.70 -7.65 0.07
N LYS A 202 1.75 -8.99 0.18
CA LYS A 202 2.03 -9.64 1.47
C LYS A 202 3.47 -9.38 1.87
N VAL A 203 3.68 -8.84 3.06
CA VAL A 203 5.01 -8.44 3.57
C VAL A 203 5.44 -9.18 4.83
N GLY A 204 4.53 -9.95 5.44
CA GLY A 204 4.85 -10.76 6.60
C GLY A 204 3.59 -11.27 7.29
N THR A 205 3.76 -11.60 8.56
CA THR A 205 2.69 -12.04 9.44
C THR A 205 2.84 -11.40 10.83
N CYS A 206 1.76 -11.34 11.59
CA CYS A 206 1.79 -10.94 12.99
C CYS A 206 0.64 -11.59 13.76
N THR A 207 0.63 -11.42 15.08
CA THR A 207 -0.52 -11.75 15.93
C THR A 207 -1.38 -10.51 16.18
N LYS A 208 -2.64 -10.72 16.57
CA LYS A 208 -3.53 -9.62 16.93
C LYS A 208 -3.00 -8.80 18.11
N GLU A 209 -2.36 -9.47 19.07
CA GLU A 209 -1.79 -8.86 20.26
C GLU A 209 -0.66 -7.88 19.89
N GLN A 210 0.16 -8.21 18.90
CA GLN A 210 1.24 -7.34 18.40
C GLN A 210 0.75 -6.03 17.76
N LEU A 211 -0.55 -5.89 17.47
CA LEU A 211 -1.13 -4.64 16.96
C LEU A 211 -1.45 -3.62 18.06
N SER A 212 -1.37 -4.00 19.34
CA SER A 212 -1.62 -3.09 20.46
C SER A 212 -0.43 -2.17 20.72
N ILE A 213 -0.70 -0.97 21.25
CA ILE A 213 0.34 0.02 21.57
C ILE A 213 1.38 -0.56 22.55
N GLU A 214 0.97 -1.39 23.51
CA GLU A 214 1.87 -1.99 24.49
C GLU A 214 2.88 -2.94 23.82
N ASN A 215 2.42 -3.66 22.81
CA ASN A 215 3.22 -4.70 22.15
C ASN A 215 4.04 -4.15 20.98
N GLU A 216 3.75 -2.95 20.49
CA GLU A 216 4.53 -2.26 19.46
C GLU A 216 5.98 -1.97 19.89
N PHE A 217 6.21 -1.71 21.18
CA PHE A 217 7.55 -1.50 21.74
C PHE A 217 8.17 -2.78 22.30
N THR A 218 7.38 -3.85 22.39
CA THR A 218 7.85 -5.16 22.78
C THR A 218 8.50 -5.77 21.56
N VAL A 219 9.81 -5.55 21.42
CA VAL A 219 10.63 -6.26 20.43
C VAL A 219 10.56 -7.75 20.77
N THR A 220 9.61 -8.47 20.17
CA THR A 220 9.57 -9.92 20.27
C THR A 220 10.71 -10.47 19.43
N THR A 221 11.84 -10.71 20.09
CA THR A 221 12.83 -11.75 19.76
C THR A 221 12.20 -13.15 19.86
N SER A 222 11.01 -13.34 19.29
CA SER A 222 10.21 -14.57 19.39
C SER A 222 10.26 -15.40 18.11
N ALA A 223 10.88 -14.89 17.04
CA ALA A 223 11.43 -15.78 16.04
C ALA A 223 12.68 -16.45 16.65
N MET A 224 12.55 -17.73 17.02
CA MET A 224 13.58 -18.63 17.60
C MET A 224 13.58 -18.84 19.13
N GLN A 225 12.42 -18.98 19.74
CA GLN A 225 12.29 -19.83 20.94
C GLN A 225 10.96 -20.59 20.85
N ASP A 226 10.93 -21.57 19.94
CA ASP A 226 10.08 -22.75 20.17
C ASP A 226 10.68 -23.43 21.40
N ASP A 227 10.15 -23.16 22.58
CA ASP A 227 10.31 -24.05 23.72
C ASP A 227 9.59 -25.36 23.37
N ILE A 228 10.30 -26.25 22.66
CA ILE A 228 9.83 -27.61 22.41
C ILE A 228 9.59 -28.23 23.78
N SER A 229 8.33 -28.41 24.14
CA SER A 229 8.00 -28.99 25.43
C SER A 229 8.49 -30.44 25.46
N VAL A 230 8.96 -30.90 26.62
CA VAL A 230 9.43 -32.29 26.80
C VAL A 230 8.35 -33.30 26.39
N ASP A 231 7.07 -32.93 26.46
CA ASP A 231 5.95 -33.74 26.02
C ASP A 231 5.85 -33.91 24.48
N GLU A 232 6.24 -32.91 23.68
CA GLU A 232 6.29 -33.04 22.20
C GLU A 232 7.39 -34.00 21.74
N ILE A 233 8.50 -34.05 22.48
CA ILE A 233 9.63 -34.96 22.21
C ILE A 233 9.23 -36.42 22.50
N ILE A 234 8.39 -36.64 23.52
CA ILE A 234 8.01 -37.98 23.97
C ILE A 234 6.82 -38.54 23.17
N ASN A 235 5.83 -37.70 22.85
CA ASN A 235 4.57 -38.16 22.28
C ASN A 235 4.43 -37.94 20.77
N GLY A 236 5.39 -37.25 20.14
CA GLY A 236 5.29 -36.81 18.74
C GLY A 236 4.30 -35.64 18.58
N PRO A 237 4.36 -34.90 17.45
CA PRO A 237 3.52 -33.72 17.26
C PRO A 237 2.04 -34.12 17.30
N SER A 238 1.28 -33.52 18.22
CA SER A 238 -0.17 -33.66 18.28
C SER A 238 -0.80 -33.05 17.01
N PRO A 239 -1.78 -33.70 16.36
CA PRO A 239 -2.32 -33.21 15.07
C PRO A 239 -3.13 -31.91 15.13
N GLU A 240 -3.26 -31.22 16.27
CA GLU A 240 -4.20 -30.10 16.42
C GLU A 240 -3.66 -29.01 17.36
N GLN A 241 -2.61 -28.29 16.93
CA GLN A 241 -2.33 -26.92 17.39
C GLN A 241 -1.79 -26.08 16.22
N SER A 242 -2.50 -26.06 15.09
CA SER A 242 -2.18 -25.13 14.00
C SER A 242 -2.74 -23.74 14.33
N SER A 243 -1.85 -22.84 14.76
CA SER A 243 -1.80 -21.43 14.32
C SER A 243 -3.12 -20.63 14.26
N SER A 244 -3.93 -20.60 15.31
CA SER A 244 -5.24 -19.89 15.29
C SER A 244 -5.15 -18.35 15.39
N ASN A 245 -3.96 -17.76 15.60
CA ASN A 245 -3.82 -16.34 15.92
C ASN A 245 -2.92 -15.56 14.94
N GLU A 246 -2.43 -16.19 13.87
CA GLU A 246 -1.54 -15.52 12.91
C GLU A 246 -2.34 -14.82 11.81
N LEU A 247 -1.99 -13.55 11.58
CA LEU A 247 -2.59 -12.65 10.63
C LEU A 247 -1.58 -12.36 9.52
N ASP A 248 -2.02 -12.43 8.27
CA ASP A 248 -1.22 -12.03 7.13
C ASP A 248 -1.17 -10.50 7.03
N VAL A 249 0.04 -9.94 6.94
CA VAL A 249 0.26 -8.50 6.85
C VAL A 249 0.48 -8.10 5.40
N TYR A 250 -0.31 -7.13 4.95
CA TYR A 250 -0.25 -6.58 3.60
C TYR A 250 0.04 -5.09 3.66
N ASP A 251 1.03 -4.64 2.88
CA ASP A 251 1.18 -3.23 2.57
C ASP A 251 0.26 -2.91 1.39
N ILE A 252 -0.71 -2.04 1.64
CA ILE A 252 -1.63 -1.59 0.60
C ILE A 252 -0.92 -0.58 -0.27
N VAL A 253 -1.01 -0.77 -1.58
CA VAL A 253 -0.45 0.15 -2.57
C VAL A 253 -1.57 1.00 -3.19
N LEU A 254 -2.76 0.43 -3.39
CA LEU A 254 -3.90 1.13 -3.98
C LEU A 254 -5.20 0.76 -3.27
N ALA A 255 -6.03 1.77 -2.95
CA ALA A 255 -7.41 1.57 -2.55
C ALA A 255 -8.36 2.60 -3.16
N GLY A 256 -9.56 2.17 -3.50
CA GLY A 256 -10.54 3.04 -4.12
C GLY A 256 -11.91 2.43 -4.33
N VAL A 257 -12.86 3.31 -4.67
CA VAL A 257 -14.22 2.95 -5.02
C VAL A 257 -14.24 2.48 -6.46
N ILE A 258 -14.84 1.32 -6.70
CA ILE A 258 -15.02 0.76 -8.04
C ILE A 258 -16.45 1.00 -8.53
N ARG A 259 -16.64 1.01 -9.85
CA ARG A 259 -17.97 1.01 -10.45
C ARG A 259 -18.64 -0.33 -10.20
N GLU A 260 -19.72 -0.32 -9.44
CA GLU A 260 -20.59 -1.49 -9.34
C GLU A 260 -21.25 -1.76 -10.69
N LYS A 261 -21.31 -3.03 -11.07
CA LYS A 261 -22.11 -3.44 -12.22
C LYS A 261 -23.56 -3.49 -11.77
N GLY A 262 -24.34 -2.53 -12.27
CA GLY A 262 -25.80 -2.55 -12.16
C GLY A 262 -26.44 -3.68 -12.98
#